data_AF-A0A2V9RE80-F1
#
_entry.id   AF-A0A2V9RE80-F1
#
_cell.length_a   1.000
_cell.length_b   1.000
_cell.length_c   1.000
_cell.angle_alpha   90.00
_cell.angle_beta   90.00
_cell.angle_gamma   90.00
#
_symmetry.space_group_name_H-M   'P 1'
#
loop_
_entity.id
_entity.type
_entity.pdbx_description
1 polymer ?
#
loop_
_entity_poly.entity_id
_entity_poly.type
_entity_poly.pdbx_seq_one_letter_code
_entity_poly.pdbx_strand_id
1 'polypeptide(L)' 'MTEKLLVAGKQRIKSLELVPFDDGRFEVFKNEKKLYSKLETGEFPKEDQIVKEVIGK' A
#
# COMPACT_ATOMS: atom_id res chain seq x y z
N MET A 1 8.15 -3.22 1.94
CA MET A 1 7.14 -2.18 1.62
C MET A 1 6.60 -1.47 2.86
N THR A 2 6.05 -2.20 3.83
CA THR A 2 5.41 -1.63 5.04
C THR A 2 6.31 -0.67 5.82
N GLU A 3 7.55 -1.08 6.11
CA GLU A 3 8.53 -0.24 6.80
C GLU A 3 8.77 1.09 6.07
N LYS A 4 8.94 1.04 4.75
CA LYS A 4 9.20 2.23 3.92
C LYS A 4 8.05 3.23 3.97
N LEU A 5 6.81 2.76 4.01
CA LEU A 5 5.62 3.61 4.19
C LEU A 5 5.63 4.29 5.57
N LEU A 6 5.96 3.56 6.64
CA LEU A 6 6.01 4.12 7.99
C LEU A 6 7.16 5.13 8.14
N VAL A 7 8.34 4.85 7.57
CA VAL A 7 9.48 5.77 7.59
C VAL A 7 9.20 7.04 6.76
N ALA A 8 8.59 6.92 5.58
CA ALA A 8 8.25 8.06 4.74
C ALA A 8 7.05 8.85 5.27
N GLY A 9 6.09 8.16 5.88
CA GLY A 9 4.83 8.73 6.38
C GLY A 9 4.91 9.28 7.80
N LYS A 10 5.80 8.76 8.66
CA LYS A 10 5.95 9.14 10.07
C LYS A 10 4.58 9.42 10.73
N GLN A 11 4.35 10.65 11.17
CA GLN A 11 3.13 11.09 11.86
C GLN A 11 1.92 11.30 10.92
N ARG A 12 2.08 11.17 9.60
CA ARG A 12 1.01 11.31 8.61
C ARG A 12 0.17 10.05 8.45
N ILE A 13 0.66 8.90 8.92
CA ILE A 13 -0.07 7.64 8.94
C ILE A 13 -0.60 7.43 10.35
N LYS A 14 -1.93 7.49 10.50
CA LYS A 14 -2.59 7.26 11.79
C LYS A 14 -2.57 5.77 12.18
N SER A 15 -2.80 4.90 11.22
CA SER A 15 -2.78 3.44 11.39
C SER A 15 -2.34 2.78 10.09
N LEU A 16 -1.73 1.61 10.22
CA LEU A 16 -1.42 0.71 9.13
C LEU A 16 -1.86 -0.69 9.55
N GLU A 17 -2.67 -1.32 8.72
CA GLU A 17 -3.22 -2.64 8.96
C GLU A 17 -2.71 -3.62 7.90
N LEU A 18 -2.28 -4.80 8.35
CA LEU A 18 -1.92 -5.90 7.48
C LEU A 18 -3.02 -6.95 7.59
N VAL A 19 -3.79 -7.12 6.52
CA VAL A 19 -4.88 -8.09 6.48
C VAL A 19 -4.43 -9.27 5.62
N PRO A 20 -4.26 -10.47 6.19
CA PRO A 20 -3.88 -11.65 5.43
C PRO A 20 -5.06 -12.16 4.60
N PHE A 21 -4.76 -12.68 3.41
CA PHE A 21 -5.73 -13.28 2.50
C PHE A 21 -5.13 -14.48 1.78
N ASP A 22 -5.97 -15.47 1.46
CA ASP A 22 -5.57 -16.76 0.89
C ASP A 22 -5.84 -16.85 -0.63
N ASP A 23 -6.47 -15.84 -1.23
CA ASP A 23 -6.84 -15.77 -2.65
C ASP A 23 -5.70 -15.24 -3.55
N GLY A 24 -4.49 -15.12 -3.01
CA GLY A 24 -3.32 -14.64 -3.74
C GLY A 24 -3.34 -13.13 -4.03
N ARG A 25 -4.29 -12.38 -3.46
CA ARG A 25 -4.36 -10.94 -3.66
C ARG A 25 -3.25 -10.20 -2.93
N PHE A 26 -2.82 -9.13 -3.56
CA PHE A 26 -2.03 -8.10 -2.92
C PHE A 26 -2.65 -6.76 -3.29
N GLU A 27 -3.28 -6.12 -2.30
CA GLU A 27 -4.04 -4.90 -2.52
C GLU A 27 -3.61 -3.84 -1.53
N VAL A 28 -3.55 -2.60 -2.02
CA VAL A 28 -3.17 -1.44 -1.20
C VAL A 28 -4.35 -0.48 -1.19
N PHE A 29 -4.76 -0.08 0.02
CA PHE A 29 -5.84 0.86 0.25
C PHE A 29 -5.33 2.08 1.02
N LYS A 30 -5.88 3.25 0.73
CA LYS A 30 -5.67 4.49 1.48
C LYS A 30 -7.02 5.10 1.79
N ASN A 31 -7.38 5.18 3.08
CA ASN A 31 -8.69 5.65 3.53
C ASN A 31 -9.82 5.00 2.74
N GLU A 32 -9.86 3.66 2.74
CA GLU A 32 -10.88 2.84 2.04
C GLU A 32 -10.82 2.90 0.50
N LYS A 33 -10.05 3.82 -0.10
CA LYS A 33 -9.83 3.88 -1.54
C LYS A 33 -8.76 2.89 -1.98
N LYS A 34 -9.11 1.97 -2.87
CA LYS A 34 -8.16 1.05 -3.53
C LYS A 34 -7.18 1.85 -4.40
N LEU A 35 -5.90 1.71 -4.11
CA LEU A 35 -4.80 2.32 -4.88
C LEU A 35 -4.16 1.34 -5.85
N TYR A 36 -4.13 0.05 -5.49
CA TYR A 36 -3.50 -0.98 -6.31
C TYR A 36 -4.13 -2.34 -6.05
N SER A 37 -4.20 -3.16 -7.10
CA SER A 37 -4.52 -4.58 -7.00
C SER A 37 -3.59 -5.39 -7.91
N LYS A 38 -2.87 -6.34 -7.31
CA LYS A 38 -2.10 -7.34 -8.06
C LYS A 38 -3.00 -8.22 -8.92
N LEU A 39 -4.25 -8.47 -8.50
CA LEU A 39 -5.19 -9.26 -9.31
C LEU A 39 -5.55 -8.54 -10.63
N GLU A 40 -5.60 -7.20 -10.61
CA GLU A 40 -5.89 -6.39 -11.80
C GLU A 40 -4.66 -6.21 -12.71
N THR A 41 -3.48 -6.09 -12.10
CA THR A 41 -2.24 -5.74 -12.82
C THR A 41 -1.38 -6.96 -13.18
N GLY A 42 -1.58 -8.09 -12.51
CA GLY A 42 -0.80 -9.31 -12.65
C GLY A 42 0.55 -9.31 -11.92
N GLU A 43 0.99 -8.18 -11.39
CA GLU A 43 2.34 -8.02 -10.82
C GLU A 43 2.29 -7.38 -9.42
N PHE A 44 3.40 -7.45 -8.70
CA PHE A 44 3.55 -6.68 -7.45
C PHE A 44 3.92 -5.22 -7.78
N PRO A 45 3.43 -4.25 -7.00
CA PRO A 45 3.76 -2.86 -7.27
C PRO A 45 5.20 -2.56 -6.88
N LYS A 46 5.82 -1.61 -7.59
CA LYS A 46 7.08 -1.02 -7.14
C LYS A 46 6.85 -0.23 -5.86
N GLU A 47 7.71 -0.41 -4.86
CA GLU A 47 7.52 0.24 -3.56
C GLU A 47 7.43 1.77 -3.66
N ASP A 48 8.28 2.38 -4.48
CA ASP A 48 8.32 3.84 -4.65
C ASP A 48 7.02 4.41 -5.23
N GLN A 49 6.36 3.65 -6.11
CA GLN A 49 5.06 4.03 -6.67
C GLN A 49 4.01 4.10 -5.55
N ILE A 50 3.92 3.06 -4.72
CA ILE A 50 2.96 3.02 -3.61
C ILE A 50 3.25 4.12 -2.59
N VAL A 51 4.51 4.34 -2.24
CA VAL A 51 4.90 5.41 -1.30
C VAL A 51 4.47 6.78 -1.84
N LYS A 52 4.65 7.04 -3.15
CA LYS A 52 4.23 8.30 -3.77
C LYS A 52 2.71 8.48 -3.72
N GLU A 53 1.92 7.46 -4.05
CA GLU A 53 0.45 7.52 -4.00
C GLU A 53 -0.10 7.70 -2.57
N VAL A 54 0.52 7.04 -1.59
CA VAL A 54 0.09 7.12 -0.19
C VAL A 54 0.49 8.46 0.44
N ILE A 55 1.71 8.94 0.21
CA ILE A 55 2.27 10.12 0.90
C ILE A 55 2.10 11.41 0.10
N GLY A 56 1.89 11.37 -1.22
CA GLY A 56 1.69 12.56 -2.05
C GLY A 56 2.89 13.51 -2.01
N LYS A 57 4.02 13.10 -2.61
CA LYS A 57 5.14 14.00 -2.93
C LYS A 57 5.07 14.41 -4.39
#